data_AF-A0A8S2WG92-F1
#
_entry.id   AF-A0A8S2WG92-F1
#
_cell.length_a   1.000
_cell.length_b   1.000
_cell.length_c   1.000
_cell.angle_alpha   90.00
_cell.angle_beta   90.00
_cell.angle_gamma   90.00
#
_symmetry.space_group_name_H-M   'P 1'
#
loop_
_entity.id
_entity.type
_entity.pdbx_description
1 polymer ?
#
loop_
_entity_poly.entity_id
_entity_poly.type
_entity_poly.pdbx_seq_one_letter_code
_entity_poly.pdbx_strand_id
1 'polypeptide(L)' 'DEPVKSFFEFFSPPIIPTNGIHEMTNEDQIRLEADIEFGLLLKQRVLPRAVLYYTGEALPVFNDEEDDESTSSDSSR' A
#
# COMPACT_ATOMS: atom_id res chain seq x y z
N ASP A 1 -22.16 -6.66 20.48
CA ASP A 1 -21.36 -7.06 19.31
C ASP A 1 -20.11 -6.22 19.26
N GLU A 2 -18.95 -6.87 19.21
CA GLU A 2 -17.67 -6.18 18.99
C GLU A 2 -17.48 -5.91 17.50
N PRO A 3 -16.86 -4.78 17.14
CA PRO A 3 -16.51 -4.51 15.74
C PRO A 3 -15.54 -5.57 15.22
N VAL A 4 -15.87 -6.13 14.06
CA VAL A 4 -15.06 -7.15 13.38
C VAL A 4 -14.09 -6.47 12.43
N LYS A 5 -12.82 -6.87 12.46
CA LYS A 5 -11.83 -6.42 11.47
C LYS A 5 -12.26 -6.82 10.07
N SER A 6 -12.47 -5.82 9.21
CA SER A 6 -13.00 -6.01 7.86
C SER A 6 -12.10 -5.34 6.82
N PHE A 7 -11.98 -5.96 5.64
CA PHE A 7 -11.34 -5.32 4.48
C PHE A 7 -11.98 -3.95 4.16
N PHE A 8 -13.30 -3.83 4.36
CA PHE A 8 -14.04 -2.61 4.02
C PHE A 8 -13.72 -1.42 4.94
N GLU A 9 -12.99 -1.64 6.03
CA GLU A 9 -12.42 -0.57 6.84
C GLU A 9 -11.48 0.34 6.06
N PHE A 10 -10.85 -0.16 5.01
CA PHE A 10 -10.03 0.62 4.08
C PHE A 10 -10.80 1.80 3.44
N PHE A 11 -12.12 1.64 3.25
CA PHE A 11 -12.96 2.72 2.71
C PHE A 11 -13.44 3.70 3.78
N SER A 12 -13.01 3.51 5.03
CA SER A 12 -13.24 4.40 6.18
C SER A 12 -11.89 4.75 6.81
N PRO A 13 -11.04 5.50 6.08
CA PRO A 13 -9.70 5.83 6.57
C PRO A 13 -9.78 6.74 7.81
N PRO A 14 -8.71 6.80 8.62
CA PRO A 14 -8.63 7.72 9.74
C PRO A 14 -8.84 9.18 9.30
N ILE A 15 -9.56 9.95 10.12
CA ILE A 15 -9.81 11.37 9.85
C ILE A 15 -8.58 12.16 10.26
N ILE A 16 -8.04 12.96 9.34
CA ILE A 16 -6.95 13.88 9.65
C ILE A 16 -7.55 15.14 10.29
N PRO A 17 -7.17 15.48 11.55
CA PRO A 17 -7.62 16.70 12.21
C PRO A 17 -7.24 17.96 11.42
N THR A 18 -8.03 19.03 11.54
CA THR A 18 -7.78 20.29 10.81
C THR A 18 -6.47 20.98 11.23
N ASN A 19 -6.05 20.77 12.48
CA ASN A 19 -4.75 21.18 13.02
C ASN A 19 -3.57 20.34 12.50
N GLY A 20 -3.82 19.18 11.88
CA GLY A 20 -2.83 18.37 11.17
C GLY A 20 -2.61 16.98 11.76
N ILE A 21 -1.74 16.20 11.10
CA ILE A 21 -1.47 14.78 11.42
C ILE A 21 -0.88 14.60 12.83
N HIS A 22 -0.16 15.59 13.36
CA HIS A 22 0.48 15.51 14.68
C HIS A 22 -0.52 15.44 15.85
N GLU A 23 -1.80 15.73 15.59
CA GLU A 23 -2.89 15.68 16.58
C GLU A 23 -3.70 14.38 16.46
N MET A 24 -3.29 13.46 15.58
CA MET A 24 -3.84 12.12 15.51
C MET A 24 -3.32 11.25 16.65
N THR A 25 -4.10 10.25 17.03
CA THR A 25 -3.61 9.21 17.92
C THR A 25 -2.55 8.38 17.19
N ASN A 26 -1.63 7.76 17.94
CA ASN A 26 -0.62 6.89 17.35
C ASN A 26 -1.25 5.71 16.59
N GLU A 27 -2.37 5.19 17.09
CA GLU A 27 -3.13 4.11 16.44
C GLU A 27 -3.71 4.55 15.08
N ASP A 28 -4.31 5.75 15.03
CA ASP A 28 -4.83 6.31 13.77
C ASP A 28 -3.73 6.60 12.76
N GLN A 29 -2.55 7.02 13.23
CA GLN A 29 -1.41 7.26 12.35
C GLN A 29 -0.88 5.95 11.73
N ILE A 30 -0.71 4.90 12.55
CA ILE A 30 -0.33 3.56 12.08
C ILE A 30 -1.34 3.03 11.07
N ARG A 31 -2.64 3.21 11.35
CA ARG A 31 -3.71 2.78 10.44
C ARG A 31 -3.67 3.55 9.12
N LEU A 32 -3.45 4.86 9.16
CA LEU A 32 -3.33 5.68 7.96
C LEU A 32 -2.12 5.27 7.11
N GLU A 33 -0.98 4.98 7.74
CA GLU A 33 0.21 4.48 7.05
C GLU A 33 -0.06 3.13 6.36
N ALA A 34 -0.72 2.21 7.06
CA ALA A 34 -1.11 0.93 6.48
C ALA A 34 -2.09 1.08 5.29
N ASP A 35 -3.06 2.00 5.38
CA ASP A 35 -3.97 2.30 4.27
C ASP A 35 -3.22 2.87 3.06
N ILE A 36 -2.22 3.74 3.27
CA ILE A 36 -1.39 4.28 2.19
C ILE A 36 -0.58 3.17 1.51
N GLU A 37 0.11 2.33 2.29
CA GLU A 37 0.90 1.22 1.77
C GLU A 37 0.03 0.25 0.96
N PHE A 38 -1.11 -0.16 1.53
CA PHE A 38 -2.03 -1.07 0.88
C PHE A 38 -2.63 -0.48 -0.40
N GLY A 39 -3.01 0.79 -0.37
CA GLY A 39 -3.51 1.52 -1.54
C GLY A 39 -2.47 1.63 -2.66
N LEU A 40 -1.20 1.86 -2.31
CA LEU A 40 -0.10 1.87 -3.27
C LEU A 40 0.15 0.49 -3.86
N LEU A 41 0.16 -0.56 -3.04
CA LEU A 41 0.32 -1.95 -3.50
C LEU A 41 -0.80 -2.33 -4.48
N LEU A 42 -2.05 -2.01 -4.14
CA LEU A 42 -3.18 -2.21 -5.05
C LEU A 42 -2.98 -1.45 -6.37
N LYS A 43 -2.61 -0.16 -6.30
CA LYS A 43 -2.44 0.70 -7.48
C LYS A 43 -1.29 0.28 -8.38
N GLN A 44 -0.13 -0.05 -7.79
CA GLN A 44 1.12 -0.24 -8.53
C GLN A 44 1.34 -1.68 -8.94
N ARG A 45 0.89 -2.64 -8.13
CA ARG A 45 1.14 -4.06 -8.36
C ARG A 45 -0.13 -4.78 -8.82
N VAL A 46 -1.20 -4.74 -8.03
CA VAL A 46 -2.41 -5.55 -8.27
C VAL A 46 -3.20 -5.09 -9.49
N LEU A 47 -3.64 -3.84 -9.54
CA LEU A 47 -4.51 -3.33 -10.60
C LEU A 47 -3.89 -3.48 -12.01
N PRO A 48 -2.61 -3.13 -12.26
CA PRO A 48 -2.04 -3.26 -13.60
C PRO A 48 -1.88 -4.71 -14.06
N ARG A 49 -1.76 -5.66 -13.13
CA ARG A 49 -1.49 -7.08 -13.39
C ARG A 49 -2.62 -7.97 -12.89
N ALA A 50 -3.85 -7.46 -12.80
CA ALA A 50 -4.95 -8.10 -12.09
C ALA A 50 -5.24 -9.53 -12.59
N VAL A 51 -5.11 -9.77 -13.89
CA VAL A 51 -5.26 -11.10 -14.49
C VAL A 51 -4.20 -12.07 -13.99
N LEU A 52 -2.93 -11.64 -13.89
CA LEU A 52 -1.84 -12.48 -13.39
C LEU A 52 -1.97 -12.79 -11.89
N TYR A 53 -2.49 -11.85 -11.11
CA TYR A 53 -2.85 -12.11 -9.71
C TYR A 53 -4.02 -13.10 -9.59
N TYR A 54 -5.01 -12.98 -10.47
CA TYR A 54 -6.15 -13.89 -10.52
C TYR A 54 -5.73 -15.31 -10.93
N THR A 55 -4.84 -15.46 -11.92
CA THR A 55 -4.33 -16.77 -12.35
C THR A 55 -3.23 -17.33 -11.45
N GLY A 56 -2.65 -16.51 -10.57
CA GLY A 56 -1.56 -16.89 -9.66
C GLY A 56 -0.15 -16.77 -10.28
N GLU A 57 -0.05 -16.36 -11.54
CA GLU A 57 1.22 -16.20 -12.27
C GLU A 57 2.04 -15.00 -11.79
N ALA A 58 1.46 -14.09 -11.01
CA ALA A 58 2.18 -12.96 -10.42
C ALA A 58 3.02 -13.34 -9.19
N LEU A 59 2.76 -14.49 -8.54
CA LEU A 59 3.43 -14.91 -7.30
C LEU A 59 4.96 -15.04 -7.40
N PRO A 60 5.55 -15.59 -8.48
CA PRO A 60 7.00 -15.69 -8.64
C PRO A 60 7.65 -14.31 -8.77
N VAL A 61 6.97 -13.35 -9.40
CA VAL A 61 7.49 -12.01 -9.68
C VAL A 61 7.64 -11.19 -8.38
N PHE A 62 6.79 -11.41 -7.37
CA PHE A 62 6.95 -10.75 -6.06
C PHE A 62 8.17 -11.23 -5.29
N ASN A 63 8.68 -12.42 -5.59
CA ASN A 63 9.83 -12.98 -4.89
C ASN A 63 11.17 -12.49 -5.49
N ASP A 64 11.14 -11.97 -6.72
CA ASP A 64 12.31 -11.47 -7.45
C ASP A 64 12.37 -9.93 -7.52
N GLU A 65 11.25 -9.21 -7.31
CA GLU A 65 11.19 -7.73 -7.34
C GLU A 65 11.63 -7.03 -6.03
N GLU A 66 12.13 -7.75 -5.00
CA GLU A 66 12.77 -7.12 -3.82
C GLU A 66 14.22 -6.65 -4.07
N ASP A 67 14.78 -6.83 -5.28
CA ASP A 67 16.20 -6.56 -5.59
C ASP A 67 16.46 -5.45 -6.63
N ASP A 68 15.49 -4.57 -6.94
CA ASP A 68 15.69 -3.45 -7.88
C ASP A 68 15.78 -2.07 -7.20
N GLU A 69 16.60 -1.99 -6.16
CA GLU A 69 17.20 -0.73 -5.67
C GLU A 69 18.65 -0.66 -6.17
N SER A 70 18.85 -0.40 -7.47
CA SER A 70 19.91 0.48 -8.01
C SER A 70 20.18 0.19 -9.49
N THR A 71 19.82 1.13 -10.38
CA THR A 71 20.73 1.70 -11.39
C THR A 71 20.05 2.88 -12.10
N SER A 72 20.03 4.05 -11.44
CA SER A 72 19.95 5.31 -12.19
C SER A 72 21.27 5.45 -12.96
N SER A 73 21.25 4.97 -14.20
CA SER A 73 22.32 5.12 -15.18
C SER A 73 22.40 6.57 -15.63
N ASP A 74 23.21 7.36 -14.92
CA ASP A 74 23.68 8.64 -15.45
C ASP A 74 24.76 8.37 -16.51
N SER A 75 24.30 8.24 -17.75
CA SER A 75 25.15 8.35 -18.93
C SER A 75 24.50 9.35 -19.88
N SER A 76 24.89 10.61 -19.75
CA SER A 76 24.67 11.63 -20.77
C SER A 76 25.86 12.58 -20.86
N ARG A 77 26.79 12.16 -21.73
CA ARG A 77 27.77 12.95 -22.51
C ARG A 77 28.92 13.65 -21.79
#